data_AF-W4QLI4-F1
#
_entry.id   AF-W4QLI4-F1
#
_cell.length_a   1.000
_cell.length_b   1.000
_cell.length_c   1.000
_cell.angle_alpha   90.00
_cell.angle_beta   90.00
_cell.angle_gamma   90.00
#
_symmetry.space_group_name_H-M   'P 1'
#
loop_
_entity.id
_entity.type
_entity.pdbx_description
1 polymer ?
#
loop_
_entity_poly.entity_id
_entity_poly.type
_entity_poly.pdbx_seq_one_letter_code
_entity_poly.pdbx_strand_id
1 'polypeptide(L)'
;MLKKLLGVTTATVFALGLVACGSDEPVDGGSESEEPAGEGTEEATGFDGASVDYQIVGIDPGAGLMNITINDVLPEYGLEDDWTVVESSSAAMVASLTSAYENEEPIIVTGWSPHFKFNNFDLKYLEDPLNIYGDTEDIHTVVRLGLDEDQPEAYQFLSQFQWEPEHIEYVMALIAEGTAEEAAAEQFVEENEELVATWTDGVEAVEGEELELLYVAWEETIAATNVVGHVLETLGFDVTLTQIDAGPMWAGIASGSGDAIVCAWLPTTHAEYYAEYEGQFEDLGSNLHGTQLGLAVPTYMEDIHSIEDLVVE
;
A
#
# COMPACT_ATOMS: atom_id res chain seq x y z
N MET A 1 37.22 -34.33 -42.98
CA MET A 1 38.50 -34.43 -42.24
C MET A 1 38.22 -33.82 -40.86
N LEU A 2 38.38 -34.56 -39.76
CA LEU A 2 39.44 -34.37 -38.73
C LEU A 2 39.59 -32.90 -38.25
N LYS A 3 39.62 -32.55 -36.95
CA LYS A 3 39.97 -33.34 -35.74
C LYS A 3 39.45 -32.68 -34.44
N LYS A 4 39.47 -33.42 -33.31
CA LYS A 4 39.18 -32.97 -31.93
C LYS A 4 40.37 -32.25 -31.25
N LEU A 5 40.09 -31.38 -30.27
CA LEU A 5 40.84 -31.01 -29.04
C LEU A 5 39.93 -30.04 -28.24
N LEU A 6 39.59 -30.12 -26.94
CA LEU A 6 39.90 -30.98 -25.76
C LEU A 6 41.03 -30.51 -24.80
N GLY A 7 40.67 -30.19 -23.54
CA GLY A 7 41.55 -29.83 -22.41
C GLY A 7 41.67 -28.31 -22.18
N VAL A 8 41.77 -27.76 -20.96
CA VAL A 8 42.10 -28.36 -19.65
C VAL A 8 41.33 -27.64 -18.51
N THR A 9 40.87 -28.40 -17.52
CA THR A 9 40.40 -27.89 -16.22
C THR A 9 41.48 -28.17 -15.17
N THR A 10 41.79 -27.22 -14.28
CA THR A 10 42.75 -27.41 -13.18
C THR A 10 42.03 -27.27 -11.84
N ALA A 11 41.87 -28.38 -11.13
CA ALA A 11 41.42 -28.39 -9.73
C ALA A 11 42.65 -28.49 -8.81
N THR A 12 42.75 -27.58 -7.85
CA THR A 12 43.85 -27.57 -6.87
C THR A 12 43.41 -28.27 -5.59
N VAL A 13 44.06 -29.39 -5.25
CA VAL A 13 43.83 -30.13 -4.01
C VAL A 13 44.72 -29.56 -2.91
N PHE A 14 44.12 -29.12 -1.81
CA PHE A 14 44.85 -28.83 -0.57
C PHE A 14 44.93 -30.09 0.30
N ALA A 15 46.13 -30.44 0.77
CA ALA A 15 46.37 -31.62 1.59
C ALA A 15 46.51 -31.25 3.07
N LEU A 16 45.85 -32.00 3.96
CA LEU A 16 46.02 -31.87 5.41
C LEU A 16 47.43 -32.32 5.84
N GLY A 17 48.05 -31.53 6.71
CA GLY A 17 49.26 -31.91 7.45
C GLY A 17 48.97 -32.01 8.95
N LEU A 18 48.69 -33.22 9.44
CA LEU A 18 48.70 -33.52 10.87
C LEU A 18 50.13 -33.78 11.35
N VAL A 19 50.62 -32.98 12.30
CA VAL A 19 51.81 -33.30 13.09
C VAL A 19 51.49 -33.13 14.56
N ALA A 20 51.43 -34.26 15.27
CA ALA A 20 51.38 -34.30 16.72
C ALA A 20 52.77 -34.66 17.26
N CYS A 21 53.23 -33.93 18.28
CA CYS A 21 54.29 -34.33 19.21
C CYS A 21 54.14 -33.49 20.49
N GLY A 22 53.83 -34.13 21.61
CA GLY A 22 53.80 -33.49 22.93
C GLY A 22 54.95 -33.98 23.81
N SER A 23 55.31 -33.20 24.84
CA SER A 23 56.00 -33.65 26.06
C SER A 23 55.80 -32.61 27.17
N ASP A 24 55.85 -33.04 28.43
CA ASP A 24 55.22 -32.38 29.58
C ASP A 24 56.09 -31.39 30.39
N GLU A 25 55.40 -30.37 30.96
CA GLU A 25 55.57 -29.80 32.33
C GLU A 25 56.91 -29.11 32.76
N PRO A 26 56.95 -28.38 33.89
CA PRO A 26 56.31 -27.06 34.06
C PRO A 26 57.25 -26.00 34.70
N VAL A 27 56.96 -24.70 34.55
CA VAL A 27 57.61 -23.66 35.40
C VAL A 27 56.58 -22.62 35.83
N ASP A 28 56.39 -22.52 37.15
CA ASP A 28 55.61 -21.49 37.85
C ASP A 28 56.27 -20.11 37.72
N GLY A 29 55.44 -19.07 37.57
CA GLY A 29 55.87 -17.71 37.23
C GLY A 29 54.70 -16.75 37.22
N GLY A 30 54.11 -16.50 38.39
CA GLY A 30 52.98 -15.58 38.54
C GLY A 30 53.22 -14.21 37.93
N SER A 31 52.34 -13.84 37.01
CA SER A 31 52.17 -12.51 36.45
C SER A 31 50.66 -12.30 36.32
N GLU A 32 50.10 -11.34 37.05
CA GLU A 32 48.72 -10.92 36.88
C GLU A 32 48.61 -10.26 35.49
N SER A 33 48.18 -11.03 34.49
CA SER A 33 47.77 -10.51 33.20
C SER A 33 46.36 -9.98 33.34
N GLU A 34 46.21 -8.66 33.23
CA GLU A 34 44.92 -8.02 33.06
C GLU A 34 44.17 -8.71 31.91
N GLU A 35 42.92 -9.10 32.16
CA GLU A 35 42.03 -9.57 31.10
C GLU A 35 41.97 -8.46 30.04
N PRO A 36 42.12 -8.75 28.73
CA PRO A 36 41.70 -7.78 27.74
C PRO A 36 40.21 -7.58 27.97
N ALA A 37 39.81 -6.37 28.35
CA ALA A 37 38.41 -5.98 28.33
C ALA A 37 37.91 -6.33 26.93
N GLY A 38 36.96 -7.26 26.85
CA GLY A 38 36.30 -7.51 25.59
C GLY A 38 35.77 -6.18 25.10
N GLU A 39 36.14 -5.81 23.87
CA GLU A 39 35.35 -4.85 23.12
C GLU A 39 33.95 -5.45 23.11
N GLY A 40 33.08 -4.90 23.96
CA GLY A 40 31.66 -5.12 23.82
C GLY A 40 31.33 -4.53 22.46
N THR A 41 31.19 -5.41 21.47
CA THR A 41 30.22 -5.15 20.42
C THR A 41 28.93 -4.82 21.17
N GLU A 42 28.54 -3.55 21.13
CA GLU A 42 27.14 -3.22 21.28
C GLU A 42 26.43 -4.10 20.25
N GLU A 43 25.72 -5.12 20.72
CA GLU A 43 24.78 -5.83 19.86
C GLU A 43 23.81 -4.74 19.43
N ALA A 44 23.81 -4.39 18.14
CA ALA A 44 22.85 -3.45 17.60
C ALA A 44 21.47 -4.00 17.91
N THR A 45 20.77 -3.37 18.86
CA THR A 45 19.44 -3.78 19.30
C THR A 45 18.34 -3.24 18.40
N GLY A 46 18.71 -2.55 17.32
CA GLY A 46 17.83 -2.06 16.28
C GLY A 46 17.94 -2.87 14.99
N PHE A 47 16.92 -2.74 14.16
CA PHE A 47 16.79 -3.34 12.84
C PHE A 47 17.93 -2.90 11.89
N ASP A 48 18.49 -3.84 11.12
CA ASP A 48 19.54 -3.52 10.14
C ASP A 48 18.91 -2.93 8.86
N GLY A 49 18.90 -1.60 8.75
CA GLY A 49 18.42 -0.89 7.55
C GLY A 49 19.13 -1.28 6.25
N ALA A 50 20.36 -1.80 6.31
CA ALA A 50 21.05 -2.31 5.13
C ALA A 50 20.44 -3.62 4.59
N SER A 51 19.63 -4.34 5.39
CA SER A 51 18.90 -5.53 4.96
C SER A 51 17.79 -5.23 3.94
N VAL A 52 17.34 -3.98 3.87
CA VAL A 52 16.34 -3.45 2.92
C VAL A 52 16.92 -2.34 2.02
N ASP A 53 18.25 -2.26 1.88
CA ASP A 53 18.96 -1.22 1.13
C ASP A 53 18.53 0.24 1.49
N TYR A 54 18.12 0.47 2.75
CA TYR A 54 17.53 1.73 3.26
C TYR A 54 16.34 2.24 2.41
N GLN A 55 15.54 1.31 1.87
CA GLN A 55 14.41 1.60 1.01
C GLN A 55 13.06 1.19 1.62
N ILE A 56 12.08 2.07 1.43
CA ILE A 56 10.66 1.79 1.64
C ILE A 56 10.03 1.65 0.25
N VAL A 57 9.40 0.52 -0.06
CA VAL A 57 8.75 0.32 -1.35
C VAL A 57 7.40 1.04 -1.36
N GLY A 58 7.36 2.15 -2.08
CA GLY A 58 6.20 3.02 -2.23
C GLY A 58 5.31 2.66 -3.42
N ILE A 59 4.20 3.39 -3.57
CA ILE A 59 3.27 3.30 -4.70
C ILE A 59 3.51 4.45 -5.69
N ASP A 60 2.50 4.90 -6.43
CA ASP A 60 2.62 6.01 -7.38
C ASP A 60 2.94 7.34 -6.67
N PRO A 61 3.81 8.19 -7.25
CA PRO A 61 4.29 9.41 -6.58
C PRO A 61 3.23 10.51 -6.41
N GLY A 62 2.02 10.33 -6.94
CA GLY A 62 0.88 11.23 -6.71
C GLY A 62 0.04 10.84 -5.49
N ALA A 63 0.26 9.66 -4.89
CA ALA A 63 -0.54 9.22 -3.76
C ALA A 63 -0.25 10.05 -2.50
N GLY A 64 -1.31 10.41 -1.77
CA GLY A 64 -1.17 11.11 -0.49
C GLY A 64 -0.28 10.38 0.52
N LEU A 65 -0.39 9.05 0.57
CA LEU A 65 0.46 8.18 1.38
C LEU A 65 1.95 8.33 1.05
N MET A 66 2.31 8.59 -0.21
CA MET A 66 3.68 8.87 -0.63
C MET A 66 4.12 10.26 -0.16
N ASN A 67 3.26 11.28 -0.34
CA ASN A 67 3.55 12.65 0.11
C ASN A 67 3.80 12.70 1.62
N ILE A 68 2.92 12.10 2.43
CA ILE A 68 3.06 12.04 3.89
C ILE A 68 4.33 11.29 4.29
N THR A 69 4.60 10.13 3.67
CA THR A 69 5.80 9.35 3.99
C THR A 69 7.09 10.12 3.67
N ILE A 70 7.17 10.76 2.50
CA ILE A 70 8.37 11.46 2.02
C ILE A 70 8.59 12.80 2.73
N ASN A 71 7.55 13.60 2.90
CA ASN A 71 7.68 15.00 3.32
C ASN A 71 7.47 15.22 4.82
N ASP A 72 6.75 14.33 5.51
CA ASP A 72 6.45 14.46 6.94
C ASP A 72 7.09 13.33 7.77
N VAL A 73 6.88 12.06 7.41
CA VAL A 73 7.38 10.91 8.19
C VAL A 73 8.90 10.83 8.17
N LEU A 74 9.55 10.82 6.99
CA LEU A 74 11.01 10.75 6.97
C LEU A 74 11.66 11.92 7.73
N PRO A 75 11.26 13.21 7.55
CA PRO A 75 11.90 14.32 8.26
C PRO A 75 11.62 14.39 9.77
N GLU A 76 10.39 14.12 10.24
CA GLU A 76 10.09 14.21 11.68
C GLU A 76 10.69 13.05 12.48
N TYR A 77 10.93 11.89 11.85
CA TYR A 77 11.71 10.79 12.44
C TYR A 77 13.24 10.91 12.21
N GLY A 78 13.72 11.91 11.44
CA GLY A 78 15.14 12.12 11.17
C GLY A 78 15.77 11.07 10.24
N LEU A 79 14.98 10.56 9.31
CA LEU A 79 15.33 9.50 8.35
C LEU A 79 15.65 10.06 6.95
N GLU A 80 15.43 11.35 6.70
CA GLU A 80 15.39 11.95 5.35
C GLU A 80 16.73 12.02 4.61
N ASP A 81 17.85 11.94 5.33
CA ASP A 81 19.20 11.93 4.76
C ASP A 81 19.69 10.50 4.38
N ASP A 82 19.12 9.45 4.99
CA ASP A 82 19.59 8.06 4.88
C ASP A 82 18.60 7.12 4.18
N TRP A 83 17.28 7.35 4.34
CA TRP A 83 16.22 6.52 3.78
C TRP A 83 15.65 7.08 2.47
N THR A 84 15.13 6.20 1.60
CA THR A 84 14.44 6.60 0.37
C THR A 84 13.14 5.83 0.19
N VAL A 85 12.04 6.53 -0.05
CA VAL A 85 10.80 5.92 -0.55
C VAL A 85 10.93 5.72 -2.05
N VAL A 86 10.83 4.46 -2.50
CA VAL A 86 10.93 4.09 -3.92
C VAL A 86 9.58 4.30 -4.59
N GLU A 87 9.48 5.34 -5.42
CA GLU A 87 8.33 5.56 -6.30
C GLU A 87 8.10 4.35 -7.23
N SER A 88 6.88 3.80 -7.23
CA SER A 88 6.49 2.70 -8.12
C SER A 88 5.02 2.79 -8.55
N SER A 89 4.21 1.77 -8.27
CA SER A 89 2.76 1.72 -8.39
C SER A 89 2.22 0.66 -7.43
N SER A 90 0.92 0.64 -7.11
CA SER A 90 0.39 -0.36 -6.18
C SER A 90 0.72 -1.81 -6.61
N ALA A 91 0.43 -2.15 -7.87
CA ALA A 91 0.75 -3.46 -8.43
C ALA A 91 2.26 -3.81 -8.38
N ALA A 92 3.16 -2.81 -8.49
CA ALA A 92 4.60 -3.03 -8.39
C ALA A 92 5.05 -3.24 -6.92
N MET A 93 4.50 -2.47 -5.99
CA MET A 93 4.71 -2.66 -4.54
C MET A 93 4.20 -4.03 -4.09
N VAL A 94 3.00 -4.45 -4.52
CA VAL A 94 2.44 -5.78 -4.28
C VAL A 94 3.35 -6.88 -4.84
N ALA A 95 3.89 -6.72 -6.05
CA ALA A 95 4.80 -7.70 -6.64
C ALA A 95 6.13 -7.81 -5.87
N SER A 96 6.70 -6.69 -5.42
CA SER A 96 7.89 -6.66 -4.56
C SER A 96 7.63 -7.33 -3.21
N LEU A 97 6.51 -7.01 -2.55
CA LEU A 97 6.07 -7.63 -1.30
C LEU A 97 5.88 -9.14 -1.46
N THR A 98 5.20 -9.57 -2.52
CA THR A 98 5.00 -11.00 -2.81
C THR A 98 6.34 -11.72 -2.97
N SER A 99 7.27 -11.14 -3.74
CA SER A 99 8.60 -11.74 -3.96
C SER A 99 9.41 -11.82 -2.67
N ALA A 100 9.42 -10.77 -1.85
CA ALA A 100 10.15 -10.77 -0.58
C ALA A 100 9.54 -11.80 0.39
N TYR A 101 8.22 -11.81 0.52
CA TYR A 101 7.49 -12.71 1.42
C TYR A 101 7.65 -14.20 1.03
N GLU A 102 7.62 -14.53 -0.27
CA GLU A 102 7.86 -15.91 -0.75
C GLU A 102 9.30 -16.41 -0.47
N ASN A 103 10.27 -15.51 -0.27
CA ASN A 103 11.67 -15.84 -0.02
C ASN A 103 12.10 -15.60 1.45
N GLU A 104 11.17 -15.20 2.34
CA GLU A 104 11.45 -14.78 3.72
C GLU A 104 12.47 -13.62 3.80
N GLU A 105 12.49 -12.73 2.80
CA GLU A 105 13.39 -11.59 2.70
C GLU A 105 12.80 -10.34 3.41
N PRO A 106 13.62 -9.51 4.09
CA PRO A 106 13.16 -8.25 4.67
C PRO A 106 12.58 -7.29 3.63
N ILE A 107 11.48 -6.60 3.97
CA ILE A 107 10.89 -5.53 3.15
C ILE A 107 10.05 -4.59 4.01
N ILE A 108 10.11 -3.29 3.70
CA ILE A 108 9.20 -2.27 4.24
C ILE A 108 8.40 -1.72 3.07
N VAL A 109 7.08 -1.62 3.20
CA VAL A 109 6.19 -1.06 2.17
C VAL A 109 5.30 0.03 2.74
N THR A 110 4.85 0.95 1.88
CA THR A 110 3.70 1.82 2.22
C THR A 110 2.41 0.98 2.26
N GLY A 111 1.74 0.96 3.41
CA GLY A 111 0.57 0.14 3.70
C GLY A 111 -0.70 0.97 3.93
N TRP A 112 -1.84 0.38 3.56
CA TRP A 112 -3.16 0.89 3.90
C TRP A 112 -4.15 -0.27 4.02
N SER A 113 -5.21 -0.06 4.80
CA SER A 113 -6.31 -1.00 5.03
C SER A 113 -7.65 -0.29 4.82
N PRO A 114 -8.66 -0.91 4.20
CA PRO A 114 -8.68 -2.29 3.72
C PRO A 114 -7.83 -2.49 2.46
N HIS A 115 -7.15 -3.64 2.37
CA HIS A 115 -6.40 -4.04 1.18
C HIS A 115 -6.15 -5.56 1.20
N PHE A 116 -6.36 -6.25 0.08
CA PHE A 116 -6.32 -7.73 0.02
C PHE A 116 -5.01 -8.35 0.57
N LYS A 117 -3.88 -7.62 0.48
CA LYS A 117 -2.56 -8.02 1.00
C LYS A 117 -2.59 -8.49 2.46
N PHE A 118 -3.41 -7.89 3.33
CA PHE A 118 -3.50 -8.29 4.74
C PHE A 118 -4.25 -9.62 4.97
N ASN A 119 -5.01 -10.09 3.99
CA ASN A 119 -5.63 -11.43 4.01
C ASN A 119 -4.71 -12.51 3.40
N ASN A 120 -3.77 -12.12 2.53
CA ASN A 120 -2.86 -13.05 1.83
C ASN A 120 -1.47 -13.17 2.47
N PHE A 121 -1.02 -12.14 3.19
CA PHE A 121 0.28 -12.08 3.86
C PHE A 121 0.09 -11.73 5.34
N ASP A 122 0.86 -12.37 6.23
CA ASP A 122 0.89 -11.99 7.64
C ASP A 122 1.77 -10.74 7.78
N LEU A 123 1.12 -9.57 7.86
CA LEU A 123 1.76 -8.26 7.94
C LEU A 123 1.40 -7.57 9.26
N LYS A 124 2.32 -6.73 9.75
CA LYS A 124 2.09 -5.78 10.83
C LYS A 124 2.38 -4.36 10.33
N TYR A 125 1.62 -3.39 10.83
CA TYR A 125 2.03 -1.99 10.77
C TYR A 125 3.16 -1.75 11.79
N LEU A 126 4.08 -0.86 11.44
CA LEU A 126 5.01 -0.28 12.41
C LEU A 126 4.25 0.74 13.26
N GLU A 127 4.51 0.76 14.57
CA GLU A 127 4.00 1.79 15.47
C GLU A 127 4.54 3.17 15.05
N ASP A 128 3.64 4.16 14.97
CA ASP A 128 3.93 5.58 14.70
C ASP A 128 3.72 6.42 15.99
N PRO A 129 4.71 6.50 16.91
CA PRO A 129 4.62 7.31 18.13
C PRO A 129 4.29 8.80 17.93
N LEU A 130 4.63 9.36 16.76
CA LEU A 130 4.36 10.75 16.40
C LEU A 130 2.95 10.96 15.80
N ASN A 131 2.27 9.88 15.39
CA ASN A 131 0.93 9.87 14.79
C ASN A 131 0.83 10.76 13.53
N ILE A 132 1.85 10.67 12.66
CA ILE A 132 1.96 11.46 11.42
C ILE A 132 1.02 10.91 10.34
N TYR A 133 0.87 9.58 10.25
CA TYR A 133 -0.15 8.97 9.39
C TYR A 133 -1.58 9.26 9.87
N GLY A 134 -1.73 9.70 11.12
CA GLY A 134 -3.00 10.05 11.74
C GLY A 134 -3.77 8.86 12.33
N ASP A 135 -4.93 9.18 12.89
CA ASP A 135 -5.90 8.19 13.37
C ASP A 135 -6.63 7.53 12.17
N THR A 136 -7.77 6.86 12.41
CA THR A 136 -8.57 6.27 11.33
C THR A 136 -9.02 7.30 10.29
N GLU A 137 -8.83 6.96 9.02
CA GLU A 137 -9.41 7.68 7.89
C GLU A 137 -10.77 7.08 7.49
N ASP A 138 -11.45 7.82 6.62
CA ASP A 138 -12.69 7.46 5.94
C ASP A 138 -12.46 7.57 4.41
N ILE A 139 -13.23 6.81 3.62
CA ILE A 139 -13.31 7.01 2.17
C ILE A 139 -14.61 7.76 1.86
N HIS A 140 -14.49 8.87 1.14
CA HIS A 140 -15.59 9.75 0.78
C HIS A 140 -16.02 9.63 -0.68
N THR A 141 -17.29 9.96 -0.93
CA THR A 141 -17.80 10.25 -2.27
C THR A 141 -17.74 11.75 -2.53
N VAL A 142 -17.02 12.17 -3.57
CA VAL A 142 -16.85 13.57 -3.97
C VAL A 142 -17.35 13.76 -5.39
N VAL A 143 -18.16 14.81 -5.62
CA VAL A 143 -18.77 15.10 -6.91
C VAL A 143 -18.44 16.51 -7.40
N ARG A 144 -18.54 16.74 -8.71
CA ARG A 144 -18.40 18.09 -9.27
C ARG A 144 -19.57 18.97 -8.82
N LEU A 145 -19.33 20.28 -8.74
CA LEU A 145 -20.40 21.23 -8.45
C LEU A 145 -21.52 21.17 -9.50
N GLY A 146 -22.77 21.23 -9.03
CA GLY A 146 -23.97 21.26 -9.86
C GLY A 146 -24.44 19.88 -10.37
N LEU A 147 -23.83 18.77 -9.92
CA LEU A 147 -24.32 17.44 -10.28
C LEU A 147 -25.75 17.20 -9.76
N ASP A 148 -26.14 17.82 -8.64
CA ASP A 148 -27.49 17.81 -8.09
C ASP A 148 -28.55 18.49 -8.99
N GLU A 149 -28.16 19.57 -9.70
CA GLU A 149 -29.02 20.26 -10.67
C GLU A 149 -29.01 19.58 -12.05
N ASP A 150 -27.87 19.01 -12.47
CA ASP A 150 -27.67 18.42 -13.80
C ASP A 150 -28.15 16.96 -13.91
N GLN A 151 -27.86 16.12 -12.91
CA GLN A 151 -28.17 14.68 -12.87
C GLN A 151 -28.62 14.25 -11.45
N PRO A 152 -29.83 14.65 -11.01
CA PRO A 152 -30.28 14.43 -9.63
C PRO A 152 -30.38 12.95 -9.25
N GLU A 153 -30.67 12.06 -10.19
CA GLU A 153 -30.68 10.60 -9.97
C GLU A 153 -29.29 10.05 -9.65
N ALA A 154 -28.24 10.50 -10.37
CA ALA A 154 -26.85 10.11 -10.10
C ALA A 154 -26.38 10.67 -8.75
N TYR A 155 -26.66 11.95 -8.47
CA TYR A 155 -26.34 12.58 -7.20
C TYR A 155 -27.03 11.87 -6.02
N GLN A 156 -28.30 11.50 -6.18
CA GLN A 156 -29.04 10.75 -5.14
C GLN A 156 -28.39 9.40 -4.87
N PHE A 157 -28.11 8.60 -5.91
CA PHE A 157 -27.42 7.32 -5.77
C PHE A 157 -26.05 7.48 -5.07
N LEU A 158 -25.22 8.42 -5.53
CA LEU A 158 -23.88 8.68 -4.98
C LEU A 158 -23.92 9.16 -3.52
N SER A 159 -24.97 9.88 -3.10
CA SER A 159 -25.19 10.27 -1.70
C SER A 159 -25.77 9.15 -0.80
N GLN A 160 -26.28 8.07 -1.39
CA GLN A 160 -26.80 6.89 -0.69
C GLN A 160 -25.80 5.72 -0.65
N PHE A 161 -24.76 5.74 -1.49
CA PHE A 161 -23.70 4.73 -1.52
C PHE A 161 -22.92 4.70 -0.20
N GLN A 162 -22.94 3.55 0.46
CA GLN A 162 -22.18 3.26 1.68
C GLN A 162 -21.98 1.76 1.86
N TRP A 163 -20.86 1.35 2.42
CA TRP A 163 -20.54 -0.05 2.71
C TRP A 163 -19.54 -0.20 3.85
N GLU A 164 -19.43 -1.42 4.39
CA GLU A 164 -18.45 -1.79 5.41
C GLU A 164 -17.19 -2.42 4.77
N PRO A 165 -16.01 -2.41 5.45
CA PRO A 165 -14.75 -2.94 4.91
C PRO A 165 -14.82 -4.36 4.35
N GLU A 166 -15.65 -5.20 4.95
CA GLU A 166 -15.90 -6.60 4.56
C GLU A 166 -16.42 -6.74 3.12
N HIS A 167 -17.16 -5.74 2.60
CA HIS A 167 -17.73 -5.72 1.25
C HIS A 167 -16.67 -5.38 0.20
N ILE A 168 -15.88 -4.33 0.44
CA ILE A 168 -14.81 -3.91 -0.47
C ILE A 168 -13.66 -4.93 -0.49
N GLU A 169 -13.35 -5.55 0.66
CA GLU A 169 -12.40 -6.66 0.76
C GLU A 169 -12.81 -7.88 -0.06
N TYR A 170 -14.11 -8.21 -0.08
CA TYR A 170 -14.63 -9.31 -0.89
C TYR A 170 -14.39 -9.07 -2.40
N VAL A 171 -14.72 -7.87 -2.89
CA VAL A 171 -14.52 -7.51 -4.31
C VAL A 171 -13.03 -7.51 -4.67
N MET A 172 -12.18 -6.92 -3.82
CA MET A 172 -10.73 -6.97 -3.99
C MET A 172 -10.19 -8.41 -4.03
N ALA A 173 -10.72 -9.31 -3.20
CA ALA A 173 -10.30 -10.71 -3.18
C ALA A 173 -10.68 -11.43 -4.49
N LEU A 174 -11.91 -11.24 -5.01
CA LEU A 174 -12.32 -11.78 -6.30
C LEU A 174 -11.38 -11.33 -7.44
N ILE A 175 -11.03 -10.04 -7.47
CA ILE A 175 -10.11 -9.47 -8.47
C ILE A 175 -8.70 -10.05 -8.32
N ALA A 176 -8.18 -10.14 -7.09
CA ALA A 176 -6.87 -10.72 -6.80
C ALA A 176 -6.77 -12.22 -7.16
N GLU A 177 -7.87 -12.98 -7.07
CA GLU A 177 -7.96 -14.36 -7.56
C GLU A 177 -8.06 -14.49 -9.09
N GLY A 178 -8.15 -13.36 -9.81
CA GLY A 178 -8.15 -13.28 -11.28
C GLY A 178 -9.53 -13.14 -11.91
N THR A 179 -10.55 -12.74 -11.14
CA THR A 179 -11.85 -12.32 -11.68
C THR A 179 -11.69 -10.97 -12.38
N ALA A 180 -12.37 -10.77 -13.51
CA ALA A 180 -12.38 -9.46 -14.16
C ALA A 180 -13.17 -8.45 -13.30
N GLU A 181 -12.74 -7.19 -13.28
CA GLU A 181 -13.28 -6.14 -12.39
C GLU A 181 -14.81 -5.98 -12.54
N GLU A 182 -15.30 -5.85 -13.78
CA GLU A 182 -16.72 -5.83 -14.15
C GLU A 182 -17.48 -7.06 -13.60
N ALA A 183 -16.90 -8.26 -13.71
CA ALA A 183 -17.54 -9.50 -13.26
C ALA A 183 -17.51 -9.67 -11.73
N ALA A 184 -16.51 -9.11 -11.05
CA ALA A 184 -16.46 -9.05 -9.59
C ALA A 184 -17.50 -8.06 -9.04
N ALA A 185 -17.72 -6.95 -9.74
CA ALA A 185 -18.80 -6.00 -9.44
C ALA A 185 -20.20 -6.60 -9.68
N GLU A 186 -20.43 -7.24 -10.83
CA GLU A 186 -21.67 -7.97 -11.15
C GLU A 186 -21.97 -9.03 -10.06
N GLN A 187 -21.00 -9.88 -9.73
CA GLN A 187 -21.16 -10.91 -8.70
C GLN A 187 -21.44 -10.30 -7.31
N PHE A 188 -20.75 -9.21 -6.93
CA PHE A 188 -21.03 -8.53 -5.67
C PHE A 188 -22.47 -8.01 -5.62
N VAL A 189 -22.96 -7.39 -6.69
CA VAL A 189 -24.31 -6.83 -6.76
C VAL A 189 -25.38 -7.95 -6.73
N GLU A 190 -25.15 -9.07 -7.42
CA GLU A 190 -26.03 -10.26 -7.34
C GLU A 190 -26.06 -10.87 -5.92
N GLU A 191 -24.94 -10.88 -5.20
CA GLU A 191 -24.87 -11.48 -3.85
C GLU A 191 -25.33 -10.54 -2.73
N ASN A 192 -25.40 -9.23 -2.98
CA ASN A 192 -25.71 -8.19 -1.99
C ASN A 192 -26.95 -7.34 -2.35
N GLU A 193 -27.95 -7.93 -3.04
CA GLU A 193 -29.20 -7.25 -3.46
C GLU A 193 -29.84 -6.37 -2.35
N GLU A 194 -29.88 -6.85 -1.10
CA GLU A 194 -30.48 -6.10 0.02
C GLU A 194 -29.70 -4.81 0.39
N LEU A 195 -28.37 -4.80 0.21
CA LEU A 195 -27.52 -3.63 0.43
C LEU A 195 -27.63 -2.65 -0.75
N VAL A 196 -27.55 -3.16 -1.98
CA VAL A 196 -27.67 -2.35 -3.22
C VAL A 196 -29.05 -1.67 -3.31
N ALA A 197 -30.10 -2.33 -2.81
CA ALA A 197 -31.43 -1.74 -2.68
C ALA A 197 -31.48 -0.50 -1.74
N THR A 198 -30.50 -0.32 -0.85
CA THR A 198 -30.41 0.90 -0.01
C THR A 198 -29.77 2.07 -0.74
N TRP A 199 -28.88 1.80 -1.70
CA TRP A 199 -28.21 2.82 -2.53
C TRP A 199 -29.10 3.35 -3.65
N THR A 200 -30.16 2.60 -3.97
CA THR A 200 -31.09 2.88 -5.08
C THR A 200 -32.49 3.27 -4.58
N ASP A 201 -32.67 3.51 -3.28
CA ASP A 201 -33.99 3.80 -2.70
C ASP A 201 -34.50 5.17 -3.18
N GLY A 202 -35.57 5.12 -3.99
CA GLY A 202 -36.17 6.29 -4.61
C GLY A 202 -35.35 6.91 -5.74
N VAL A 203 -34.34 6.21 -6.27
CA VAL A 203 -33.63 6.60 -7.50
C VAL A 203 -34.44 6.10 -8.70
N GLU A 204 -34.84 7.00 -9.60
CA GLU A 204 -35.55 6.63 -10.83
C GLU A 204 -34.54 6.22 -11.91
N ALA A 205 -34.98 5.37 -12.85
CA ALA A 205 -34.13 4.93 -13.96
C ALA A 205 -34.05 5.99 -15.08
N VAL A 206 -32.85 6.17 -15.65
CA VAL A 206 -32.55 7.13 -16.73
C VAL A 206 -32.42 6.43 -18.10
N GLU A 207 -32.30 7.21 -19.19
CA GLU A 207 -32.20 6.68 -20.56
C GLU A 207 -30.87 7.11 -21.25
N GLY A 208 -29.74 6.58 -20.78
CA GLY A 208 -28.42 6.77 -21.42
C GLY A 208 -27.81 8.15 -21.18
N GLU A 209 -27.87 8.63 -19.94
CA GLU A 209 -27.20 9.85 -19.51
C GLU A 209 -25.72 9.55 -19.26
N GLU A 210 -24.82 10.30 -19.88
CA GLU A 210 -23.36 10.12 -19.76
C GLU A 210 -22.89 10.53 -18.35
N LEU A 211 -22.12 9.67 -17.68
CA LEU A 211 -21.59 9.92 -16.33
C LEU A 211 -20.15 9.38 -16.22
N GLU A 212 -19.18 10.24 -15.89
CA GLU A 212 -17.77 9.88 -15.82
C GLU A 212 -17.26 9.79 -14.36
N LEU A 213 -16.87 8.57 -13.96
CA LEU A 213 -16.24 8.29 -12.67
C LEU A 213 -14.71 8.34 -12.82
N LEU A 214 -14.06 9.27 -12.11
CA LEU A 214 -12.61 9.39 -12.07
C LEU A 214 -12.04 8.56 -10.92
N TYR A 215 -10.98 7.79 -11.19
CA TYR A 215 -10.41 6.89 -10.18
C TYR A 215 -8.91 6.66 -10.36
N VAL A 216 -8.22 6.39 -9.24
CA VAL A 216 -6.80 6.01 -9.19
C VAL A 216 -6.64 4.48 -9.20
N ALA A 217 -5.53 3.97 -9.74
CA ALA A 217 -5.29 2.53 -9.87
C ALA A 217 -4.81 1.86 -8.56
N TRP A 218 -5.57 2.07 -7.49
CA TRP A 218 -5.43 1.38 -6.22
C TRP A 218 -6.54 0.33 -6.10
N GLU A 219 -6.24 -0.80 -5.46
CA GLU A 219 -7.05 -2.00 -5.45
C GLU A 219 -8.47 -1.77 -4.93
N GLU A 220 -8.60 -1.04 -3.82
CA GLU A 220 -9.88 -0.71 -3.22
C GLU A 220 -10.64 0.31 -4.08
N THR A 221 -9.92 1.22 -4.74
CA THR A 221 -10.49 2.22 -5.64
C THR A 221 -11.02 1.61 -6.94
N ILE A 222 -10.31 0.61 -7.49
CA ILE A 222 -10.77 -0.21 -8.63
C ILE A 222 -12.03 -0.98 -8.24
N ALA A 223 -12.04 -1.62 -7.07
CA ALA A 223 -13.19 -2.37 -6.56
C ALA A 223 -14.43 -1.47 -6.37
N ALA A 224 -14.29 -0.34 -5.68
CA ALA A 224 -15.36 0.62 -5.45
C ALA A 224 -15.94 1.18 -6.76
N THR A 225 -15.06 1.66 -7.64
CA THR A 225 -15.47 2.33 -8.88
C THR A 225 -16.18 1.38 -9.85
N ASN A 226 -15.76 0.11 -9.92
CA ASN A 226 -16.46 -0.90 -10.72
C ASN A 226 -17.82 -1.28 -10.11
N VAL A 227 -17.94 -1.43 -8.78
CA VAL A 227 -19.24 -1.71 -8.12
C VAL A 227 -20.23 -0.56 -8.31
N VAL A 228 -19.80 0.67 -8.03
CA VAL A 228 -20.59 1.89 -8.19
C VAL A 228 -21.00 2.06 -9.65
N GLY A 229 -20.06 1.91 -10.58
CA GLY A 229 -20.30 1.99 -12.02
C GLY A 229 -21.34 0.96 -12.49
N HIS A 230 -21.19 -0.31 -12.09
CA HIS A 230 -22.14 -1.36 -12.47
C HIS A 230 -23.57 -1.07 -11.97
N VAL A 231 -23.75 -0.59 -10.73
CA VAL A 231 -25.10 -0.24 -10.24
C VAL A 231 -25.69 0.95 -11.03
N LEU A 232 -24.88 1.96 -11.37
CA LEU A 232 -25.31 3.08 -12.23
C LEU A 232 -25.71 2.59 -13.64
N GLU A 233 -25.00 1.63 -14.23
CA GLU A 233 -25.41 1.00 -15.48
C GLU A 233 -26.77 0.28 -15.33
N THR A 234 -27.04 -0.38 -14.20
CA THR A 234 -28.37 -0.98 -13.95
C THR A 234 -29.50 0.05 -13.83
N LEU A 235 -29.18 1.28 -13.42
CA LEU A 235 -30.10 2.43 -13.40
C LEU A 235 -30.26 3.08 -14.78
N GLY A 236 -29.44 2.72 -15.77
CA GLY A 236 -29.55 3.16 -17.16
C GLY A 236 -28.59 4.28 -17.59
N PHE A 237 -27.59 4.62 -16.78
CA PHE A 237 -26.52 5.55 -17.15
C PHE A 237 -25.57 4.95 -18.21
N ASP A 238 -24.96 5.80 -19.04
CA ASP A 238 -23.83 5.44 -19.92
C ASP A 238 -22.53 5.80 -19.19
N VAL A 239 -22.03 4.84 -18.39
CA VAL A 239 -20.96 5.09 -17.42
C VAL A 239 -19.58 4.96 -18.08
N THR A 240 -18.73 5.96 -17.87
CA THR A 240 -17.30 5.91 -18.24
C THR A 240 -16.44 5.85 -16.98
N LEU A 241 -15.60 4.82 -16.85
CA LEU A 241 -14.63 4.70 -15.77
C LEU A 241 -13.25 5.16 -16.27
N THR A 242 -12.80 6.34 -15.80
CA THR A 242 -11.53 6.94 -16.24
C THR A 242 -10.46 6.80 -15.18
N GLN A 243 -9.52 5.89 -15.44
CA GLN A 243 -8.31 5.72 -14.64
C GLN A 243 -7.35 6.91 -14.85
N ILE A 244 -6.95 7.58 -13.78
CA ILE A 244 -6.05 8.74 -13.83
C ILE A 244 -5.27 8.91 -12.50
N ASP A 245 -4.14 9.61 -12.52
CA ASP A 245 -3.33 9.87 -11.31
C ASP A 245 -4.07 10.82 -10.33
N ALA A 246 -3.76 10.75 -9.03
CA ALA A 246 -4.53 11.43 -7.96
C ALA A 246 -4.69 12.95 -8.14
N GLY A 247 -3.60 13.68 -8.42
CA GLY A 247 -3.68 15.13 -8.65
C GLY A 247 -4.60 15.51 -9.83
N PRO A 248 -4.39 14.93 -11.03
CA PRO A 248 -5.32 15.06 -12.15
C PRO A 248 -6.77 14.61 -11.87
N MET A 249 -6.99 13.58 -11.03
CA MET A 249 -8.31 13.11 -10.61
C MET A 249 -9.08 14.24 -9.88
N TRP A 250 -8.46 14.83 -8.86
CA TRP A 250 -9.02 15.97 -8.11
C TRP A 250 -9.21 17.21 -8.98
N ALA A 251 -8.24 17.53 -9.85
CA ALA A 251 -8.36 18.62 -10.82
C ALA A 251 -9.50 18.40 -11.83
N GLY A 252 -9.80 17.15 -12.19
CA GLY A 252 -10.89 16.77 -13.07
C GLY A 252 -12.26 17.12 -12.46
N ILE A 253 -12.51 16.70 -11.22
CA ILE A 253 -13.74 17.05 -10.50
C ILE A 253 -13.84 18.56 -10.27
N ALA A 254 -12.75 19.20 -9.81
CA ALA A 254 -12.73 20.64 -9.53
C ALA A 254 -12.90 21.54 -10.76
N SER A 255 -12.73 20.99 -11.96
CA SER A 255 -13.00 21.67 -13.24
C SER A 255 -14.29 21.22 -13.91
N GLY A 256 -14.98 20.20 -13.37
CA GLY A 256 -16.17 19.59 -13.96
C GLY A 256 -15.88 18.81 -15.24
N SER A 257 -14.66 18.27 -15.42
CA SER A 257 -14.32 17.40 -16.55
C SER A 257 -14.51 15.91 -16.26
N GLY A 258 -14.91 15.57 -15.03
CA GLY A 258 -15.49 14.29 -14.63
C GLY A 258 -16.55 14.56 -13.56
N ASP A 259 -17.44 13.62 -13.32
CA ASP A 259 -18.64 13.86 -12.50
C ASP A 259 -18.44 13.47 -11.03
N ALA A 260 -17.78 12.34 -10.74
CA ALA A 260 -17.59 11.85 -9.37
C ALA A 260 -16.29 11.04 -9.15
N ILE A 261 -15.87 11.01 -7.89
CA ILE A 261 -14.87 10.12 -7.28
C ILE A 261 -15.57 9.39 -6.14
N VAL A 262 -15.49 8.07 -6.05
CA VAL A 262 -16.01 7.28 -4.92
C VAL A 262 -14.94 6.82 -3.93
N CYS A 263 -13.66 7.12 -4.21
CA CYS A 263 -12.54 6.80 -3.35
C CYS A 263 -11.67 8.00 -2.95
N ALA A 264 -12.29 9.05 -2.39
CA ALA A 264 -11.57 10.15 -1.80
C ALA A 264 -11.16 9.81 -0.35
N TRP A 265 -9.94 9.30 -0.15
CA TRP A 265 -9.36 9.07 1.19
C TRP A 265 -9.14 10.38 1.96
N LEU A 266 -9.80 10.53 3.11
CA LEU A 266 -9.83 11.74 3.92
C LEU A 266 -9.83 11.42 5.44
N PRO A 267 -9.37 12.34 6.32
CA PRO A 267 -8.96 13.72 6.05
C PRO A 267 -7.47 13.92 5.74
N THR A 268 -6.64 12.87 5.78
CA THR A 268 -5.17 12.95 5.77
C THR A 268 -4.59 12.70 4.37
N THR A 269 -4.92 11.58 3.72
CA THR A 269 -4.34 11.17 2.43
C THR A 269 -4.52 12.25 1.37
N HIS A 270 -5.75 12.67 1.09
CA HIS A 270 -5.99 13.72 0.11
C HIS A 270 -6.06 15.15 0.70
N ALA A 271 -5.49 15.38 1.88
CA ALA A 271 -5.54 16.69 2.57
C ALA A 271 -5.09 17.86 1.66
N GLU A 272 -3.97 17.69 0.95
CA GLU A 272 -3.41 18.72 0.07
C GLU A 272 -4.33 19.02 -1.13
N TYR A 273 -4.87 17.99 -1.78
CA TYR A 273 -5.78 18.15 -2.92
C TYR A 273 -7.14 18.72 -2.50
N TYR A 274 -7.69 18.25 -1.38
CA TYR A 274 -8.91 18.79 -0.80
C TYR A 274 -8.76 20.29 -0.50
N ALA A 275 -7.62 20.69 0.07
CA ALA A 275 -7.31 22.09 0.37
C ALA A 275 -7.01 22.94 -0.88
N GLU A 276 -6.39 22.37 -1.93
CA GLU A 276 -6.14 23.07 -3.19
C GLU A 276 -7.45 23.43 -3.91
N TYR A 277 -8.42 22.50 -3.91
CA TYR A 277 -9.67 22.62 -4.66
C TYR A 277 -10.90 22.93 -3.77
N GLU A 278 -10.70 23.36 -2.51
CA GLU A 278 -11.80 23.61 -1.56
C GLU A 278 -12.86 24.57 -2.15
N GLY A 279 -14.11 24.13 -2.18
CA GLY A 279 -15.22 24.89 -2.74
C GLY A 279 -15.32 24.86 -4.27
N GLN A 280 -14.58 23.97 -4.95
CA GLN A 280 -14.73 23.64 -6.38
C GLN A 280 -15.38 22.27 -6.63
N PHE A 281 -15.68 21.53 -5.57
CA PHE A 281 -16.36 20.23 -5.56
C PHE A 281 -17.38 20.20 -4.42
N GLU A 282 -18.21 19.16 -4.37
CA GLU A 282 -19.07 18.84 -3.23
C GLU A 282 -18.67 17.48 -2.65
N ASP A 283 -18.45 17.43 -1.34
CA ASP A 283 -18.18 16.21 -0.58
C ASP A 283 -19.50 15.70 -0.01
N LEU A 284 -19.95 14.54 -0.49
CA LEU A 284 -21.21 13.91 -0.05
C LEU A 284 -21.05 13.17 1.30
N GLY A 285 -19.83 13.07 1.81
CA GLY A 285 -19.46 12.41 3.05
C GLY A 285 -18.83 11.03 2.85
N SER A 286 -18.49 10.40 3.98
CA SER A 286 -17.94 9.06 4.03
C SER A 286 -18.92 8.01 3.51
N ASN A 287 -18.43 7.15 2.62
CA ASN A 287 -19.08 5.92 2.16
C ASN A 287 -18.48 4.66 2.82
N LEU A 288 -17.29 4.76 3.42
CA LEU A 288 -16.59 3.67 4.12
C LEU A 288 -15.82 4.23 5.32
N HIS A 289 -15.96 3.59 6.47
CA HIS A 289 -15.30 3.99 7.71
C HIS A 289 -14.16 3.05 8.14
N GLY A 290 -13.23 3.60 8.92
CA GLY A 290 -12.27 2.81 9.68
C GLY A 290 -11.09 2.32 8.86
N THR A 291 -10.64 3.11 7.90
CA THR A 291 -9.42 2.82 7.15
C THR A 291 -8.18 3.22 7.95
N GLN A 292 -7.02 2.68 7.57
CA GLN A 292 -5.74 2.91 8.25
C GLN A 292 -4.63 3.07 7.21
N LEU A 293 -3.65 3.92 7.51
CA LEU A 293 -2.38 4.06 6.79
C LEU A 293 -1.19 3.63 7.66
N GLY A 294 -0.03 3.40 7.05
CA GLY A 294 1.25 3.36 7.74
C GLY A 294 2.37 2.69 6.96
N LEU A 295 3.53 2.52 7.58
CA LEU A 295 4.54 1.58 7.09
C LEU A 295 4.17 0.17 7.53
N ALA A 296 4.20 -0.78 6.60
CA ALA A 296 3.89 -2.18 6.84
C ALA A 296 5.08 -3.09 6.53
N VAL A 297 5.24 -4.13 7.34
CA VAL A 297 6.29 -5.16 7.22
C VAL A 297 5.69 -6.54 7.45
N PRO A 298 6.27 -7.61 6.87
CA PRO A 298 5.95 -8.98 7.24
C PRO A 298 6.18 -9.26 8.74
N THR A 299 5.33 -10.07 9.36
CA THR A 299 5.45 -10.39 10.80
C THR A 299 6.72 -11.15 11.17
N TYR A 300 7.36 -11.84 10.20
CA TYR A 300 8.61 -12.56 10.40
C TYR A 300 9.83 -11.66 10.66
N MET A 301 9.73 -10.35 10.40
CA MET A 301 10.75 -9.37 10.79
C MET A 301 10.58 -9.06 12.28
N GLU A 302 10.99 -9.99 13.16
CA GLU A 302 10.77 -9.91 14.62
C GLU A 302 11.52 -8.77 15.33
N ASP A 303 12.48 -8.12 14.66
CA ASP A 303 13.41 -7.11 15.16
C ASP A 303 12.99 -5.65 14.89
N ILE A 304 11.86 -5.44 14.20
CA ILE A 304 11.29 -4.12 13.90
C ILE A 304 9.84 -4.02 14.38
N HIS A 305 9.48 -2.94 15.07
CA HIS A 305 8.16 -2.73 15.66
C HIS A 305 7.62 -1.31 15.50
N SER A 306 8.49 -0.30 15.46
CA SER A 306 8.15 1.11 15.31
C SER A 306 8.92 1.77 14.17
N ILE A 307 8.43 2.90 13.68
CA ILE A 307 9.19 3.79 12.79
C ILE A 307 10.48 4.30 13.49
N GLU A 308 10.48 4.40 14.84
CA GLU A 308 11.70 4.73 15.60
C GLU A 308 12.83 3.70 15.43
N ASP A 309 12.52 2.43 15.10
CA ASP A 309 13.52 1.37 14.86
C ASP A 309 14.26 1.53 13.52
N LEU A 310 13.86 2.49 12.67
CA LEU A 310 14.53 2.82 11.40
C LEU A 310 15.67 3.84 11.55
N VAL A 311 15.78 4.48 12.72
CA VAL A 311 16.77 5.54 12.98
C VAL A 311 18.18 4.96 13.01
N VAL A 312 19.09 5.59 12.26
CA VAL A 312 20.50 5.20 12.19
C VAL A 312 21.31 5.93 13.27
N GLU A 313 22.05 5.19 14.11
CA GLU A 313 22.94 5.74 15.16
C GLU A 313 24.36 6.12 14.66
#